data_AF-A0AAJ1S0N3-F1
#
_entry.id   AF-A0AAJ1S0N3-F1
#
_cell.length_a   1.000
_cell.length_b   1.000
_cell.length_c   1.000
_cell.angle_alpha   90.00
_cell.angle_beta   90.00
_cell.angle_gamma   90.00
#
_symmetry.space_group_name_H-M   'P 1'
#
loop_
_entity.id
_entity.type
_entity.pdbx_description
1 polymer ?
#
loop_
_entity_poly.entity_id
_entity_poly.type
_entity_poly.pdbx_seq_one_letter_code
_entity_poly.pdbx_strand_id
1 'polypeptide(L)'
;MTIAQRDAASSKDLIRSVSSLSNNLMSEVAKVIIGKPENIRKVTIGILSNGNVLIEDNPGLAKTLMANTFARALGCKFKRVQFTPDLLPADIIGTYMFD
;
A
#
# COMPACT_ATOMS: atom_id res chain seq x y z
N MET A 1 5.13 36.34 -20.71
CA MET A 1 5.40 36.18 -19.27
C MET A 1 4.28 35.38 -18.58
N THR A 2 3.68 34.34 -19.19
CA THR A 2 2.35 33.87 -18.72
C THR A 2 2.03 32.37 -18.89
N ILE A 3 3.02 31.51 -19.18
CA ILE A 3 2.76 30.05 -19.30
C ILE A 3 3.33 29.29 -18.08
N ALA A 4 4.55 29.61 -17.63
CA ALA A 4 5.19 28.94 -16.51
C ALA A 4 4.53 29.15 -15.13
N GLN A 5 3.74 30.22 -14.93
CA GLN A 5 3.09 30.49 -13.64
C GLN A 5 1.80 29.67 -13.42
N ARG A 6 1.19 29.13 -14.48
CA ARG A 6 -0.07 28.37 -14.40
C ARG A 6 0.14 26.93 -13.89
N ASP A 7 1.26 26.30 -14.25
CA ASP A 7 1.63 24.95 -13.80
C ASP A 7 2.06 24.89 -12.33
N ALA A 8 2.72 25.94 -11.83
CA ALA A 8 3.21 25.96 -10.44
C ALA A 8 2.07 26.09 -9.41
N ALA A 9 1.00 26.80 -9.75
CA ALA A 9 -0.21 26.89 -8.90
C ALA A 9 -0.95 25.55 -8.86
N SER A 10 -1.17 24.93 -10.04
CA SER A 10 -1.81 23.61 -10.13
C SER A 10 -1.01 22.51 -9.42
N SER A 11 0.32 22.51 -9.54
CA SER A 11 1.18 21.53 -8.86
C SER A 11 1.13 21.64 -7.34
N LYS A 12 1.07 22.87 -6.80
CA LYS A 12 0.93 23.08 -5.35
C LYS A 12 -0.40 22.53 -4.82
N ASP A 13 -1.48 22.71 -5.57
CA ASP A 13 -2.80 22.19 -5.20
C ASP A 13 -2.83 20.66 -5.25
N LEU A 14 -2.21 20.05 -6.27
CA LEU A 14 -2.06 18.60 -6.38
C LEU A 14 -1.24 18.03 -5.21
N ILE A 15 -0.10 18.63 -4.89
CA ILE A 15 0.74 18.20 -3.76
C ILE A 15 -0.04 18.28 -2.44
N ARG A 16 -0.81 19.36 -2.23
CA ARG A 16 -1.65 19.51 -1.04
C ARG A 16 -2.73 18.44 -0.98
N SER A 17 -3.38 18.15 -2.11
CA SER A 17 -4.43 17.12 -2.19
C SER A 17 -3.87 15.72 -1.87
N VAL A 18 -2.77 15.32 -2.52
CA VAL A 18 -2.11 14.03 -2.26
C VAL A 18 -1.62 13.93 -0.82
N SER A 19 -1.04 15.02 -0.29
CA SER A 19 -0.60 15.06 1.11
C SER A 19 -1.76 14.85 2.08
N SER A 20 -2.89 15.53 1.85
CA SER A 20 -4.09 15.36 2.68
C SER A 20 -4.64 13.94 2.61
N LEU A 21 -4.76 13.37 1.41
CA LEU A 21 -5.27 12.01 1.23
C LEU A 21 -4.34 10.97 1.89
N SER A 22 -3.03 11.13 1.74
CA SER A 22 -2.03 10.25 2.36
C SER A 22 -2.10 10.31 3.88
N ASN A 23 -2.25 11.50 4.45
CA ASN A 23 -2.41 11.67 5.90
C ASN A 23 -3.70 11.01 6.42
N ASN A 24 -4.80 11.16 5.68
CA ASN A 24 -6.07 10.51 6.04
C ASN A 24 -5.94 8.98 6.00
N LEU A 25 -5.31 8.43 4.95
CA LEU A 25 -5.05 6.99 4.84
C LEU A 25 -4.20 6.49 6.02
N MET A 26 -3.10 7.17 6.33
CA MET A 26 -2.24 6.79 7.46
C MET A 26 -2.99 6.87 8.80
N SER A 27 -3.86 7.86 8.98
CA SER A 27 -4.69 8.00 10.17
C SER A 27 -5.69 6.86 10.32
N GLU A 28 -6.37 6.45 9.25
CA GLU A 28 -7.29 5.31 9.27
C GLU A 28 -6.57 4.00 9.62
N VAL A 29 -5.39 3.76 9.04
CA VAL A 29 -4.60 2.56 9.34
C VAL A 29 -4.09 2.57 10.79
N ALA A 30 -3.72 3.74 11.31
CA ALA A 30 -3.23 3.89 12.68
C ALA A 30 -4.29 3.58 13.76
N LYS A 31 -5.59 3.56 13.41
CA LYS A 31 -6.65 3.11 14.33
C LYS A 31 -6.57 1.62 14.67
N VAL A 32 -5.99 0.82 13.77
CA VAL A 32 -5.85 -0.65 13.92
C VAL A 32 -4.41 -1.04 14.23
N ILE A 33 -3.44 -0.36 13.61
CA ILE A 33 -2.02 -0.64 13.78
C ILE A 33 -1.41 0.33 14.79
N ILE A 34 -1.27 -0.13 16.03
CA ILE A 34 -0.75 0.69 17.14
C ILE A 34 0.78 0.65 17.21
N GLY A 35 1.40 1.80 17.48
CA GLY A 35 2.82 1.89 17.82
C GLY A 35 3.82 1.70 16.67
N LYS A 36 3.37 1.76 15.40
CA LYS A 36 4.24 1.58 14.22
C LYS A 36 4.12 2.70 13.16
N PRO A 37 4.28 3.99 13.53
CA PRO A 37 4.08 5.12 12.61
C PRO A 37 5.03 5.09 11.40
N GLU A 38 6.29 4.70 11.61
CA GLU A 38 7.29 4.60 10.54
C GLU A 38 6.96 3.51 9.51
N ASN A 39 6.48 2.35 9.96
CA ASN A 39 6.07 1.27 9.05
C ASN A 39 4.86 1.69 8.22
N ILE A 40 3.86 2.34 8.84
CA ILE A 40 2.69 2.88 8.15
C ILE A 40 3.12 3.89 7.07
N ARG A 41 4.05 4.80 7.41
CA ARG A 41 4.60 5.77 6.46
C ARG A 41 5.31 5.07 5.29
N LYS A 42 6.20 4.11 5.55
CA LYS A 42 6.95 3.39 4.51
C LYS A 42 6.03 2.61 3.57
N VAL A 43 5.02 1.92 4.10
CA VAL A 43 4.02 1.20 3.28
C VAL A 43 3.23 2.18 2.42
N THR A 44 2.82 3.33 2.98
CA THR A 44 2.12 4.38 2.23
C THR A 44 2.96 4.90 1.07
N ILE A 45 4.25 5.16 1.30
CA ILE A 45 5.20 5.56 0.25
C ILE A 45 5.31 4.48 -0.83
N GLY A 46 5.43 3.22 -0.43
CA GLY A 46 5.48 2.09 -1.35
C GLY A 46 4.26 2.02 -2.28
N ILE A 47 3.06 2.14 -1.69
CA ILE A 47 1.80 2.12 -2.44
C ILE A 47 1.72 3.31 -3.43
N LEU A 48 2.02 4.53 -2.98
CA LEU A 48 1.96 5.73 -3.81
C LEU A 48 3.00 5.72 -4.94
N SER A 49 4.12 5.02 -4.73
CA SER A 49 5.18 4.86 -5.73
C SER A 49 4.92 3.68 -6.68
N ASN A 50 3.79 2.98 -6.54
CA ASN A 50 3.51 1.72 -7.24
C ASN A 50 4.64 0.67 -7.05
N GLY A 51 5.22 0.63 -5.86
CA GLY A 51 6.32 -0.25 -5.49
C GLY A 51 5.89 -1.46 -4.67
N ASN A 52 6.82 -2.39 -4.47
CA ASN A 52 6.65 -3.56 -3.62
C ASN A 52 7.28 -3.32 -2.24
N VAL A 53 6.66 -3.84 -1.17
CA VAL A 53 7.15 -3.67 0.20
C VAL A 53 7.42 -5.03 0.82
N LEU A 54 8.64 -5.22 1.33
CA LEU A 54 9.03 -6.35 2.16
C LEU A 54 8.88 -5.98 3.64
N ILE A 55 8.14 -6.77 4.42
CA ILE A 55 7.94 -6.56 5.85
C ILE A 55 8.68 -7.63 6.64
N GLU A 56 9.87 -7.27 7.13
CA GLU A 56 10.67 -8.08 8.05
C GLU A 56 10.38 -7.67 9.49
N ASP A 57 10.01 -8.64 10.32
CA ASP A 57 9.69 -8.44 11.73
C ASP A 57 9.62 -9.82 12.42
N ASN A 58 9.52 -9.85 13.74
CA ASN A 58 9.28 -11.10 14.46
C ASN A 58 7.87 -11.65 14.19
N PRO A 59 7.67 -12.98 14.27
CA PRO A 59 6.34 -13.58 14.13
C PRO A 59 5.38 -13.01 15.19
N GLY A 60 4.12 -12.84 14.80
CA GLY A 60 3.07 -12.28 15.68
C GLY A 60 2.97 -10.75 15.68
N LEU A 61 3.87 -10.02 15.02
CA LEU A 61 3.89 -8.55 15.04
C LEU A 61 3.03 -7.89 13.94
N ALA A 62 1.83 -8.43 13.75
CA ALA A 62 0.77 -7.82 12.93
C ALA A 62 1.12 -7.57 11.45
N LYS A 63 2.11 -8.26 10.86
CA LYS A 63 2.49 -8.09 9.44
C LYS A 63 1.30 -8.28 8.48
N THR A 64 0.57 -9.39 8.66
CA THR A 64 -0.64 -9.69 7.86
C THR A 64 -1.75 -8.68 8.13
N LEU A 65 -1.91 -8.27 9.39
CA LEU A 65 -2.92 -7.28 9.78
C LEU A 65 -2.61 -5.92 9.14
N MET A 66 -1.34 -5.52 9.06
CA MET A 66 -0.90 -4.29 8.40
C MET A 66 -1.30 -4.30 6.92
N ALA A 67 -0.92 -5.34 6.17
CA ALA A 67 -1.26 -5.46 4.76
C ALA A 67 -2.79 -5.48 4.53
N ASN A 68 -3.54 -6.22 5.36
CA ASN A 68 -5.00 -6.26 5.26
C ASN A 68 -5.67 -4.92 5.61
N THR A 69 -5.15 -4.20 6.63
CA THR A 69 -5.69 -2.90 7.04
C THR A 69 -5.51 -1.86 5.92
N PHE A 70 -4.35 -1.84 5.27
CA PHE A 70 -4.14 -0.98 4.09
C PHE A 70 -5.09 -1.32 2.95
N ALA A 71 -5.24 -2.62 2.62
CA ALA A 71 -6.17 -3.04 1.58
C ALA A 71 -7.61 -2.61 1.89
N ARG A 72 -8.08 -2.79 3.13
CA ARG A 72 -9.40 -2.34 3.57
C ARG A 72 -9.57 -0.83 3.50
N ALA A 73 -8.58 -0.06 3.95
CA ALA A 73 -8.63 1.41 3.93
C ALA A 73 -8.65 1.97 2.49
N LEU A 74 -8.04 1.27 1.54
CA LEU A 74 -8.02 1.62 0.12
C LEU A 74 -9.19 1.01 -0.69
N GLY A 75 -10.03 0.18 -0.07
CA GLY A 75 -11.09 -0.56 -0.77
C GLY A 75 -10.58 -1.64 -1.73
N CYS A 76 -9.33 -2.09 -1.57
CA CYS A 76 -8.72 -3.14 -2.38
C CYS A 76 -9.12 -4.54 -1.90
N LYS A 77 -9.07 -5.51 -2.82
CA LYS A 77 -9.16 -6.93 -2.45
C LYS A 77 -7.84 -7.38 -1.81
N PHE A 78 -7.92 -7.97 -0.62
CA PHE A 78 -6.77 -8.58 0.03
C PHE A 78 -6.68 -10.07 -0.31
N LYS A 79 -5.53 -10.51 -0.83
CA LYS A 79 -5.19 -11.92 -1.03
C LYS A 79 -3.89 -12.24 -0.31
N ARG A 80 -3.84 -13.40 0.33
CA ARG A 80 -2.65 -13.90 1.03
C ARG A 80 -2.27 -15.24 0.43
N VAL A 81 -1.02 -15.36 0.01
CA VAL A 81 -0.41 -16.62 -0.42
C VAL A 81 0.67 -17.00 0.60
N GLN A 82 0.61 -18.22 1.12
CA GLN A 82 1.66 -18.75 1.98
C GLN A 82 2.67 -19.47 1.10
N PHE A 83 3.93 -19.04 1.15
CA PHE A 83 5.01 -19.77 0.51
C PHE A 83 5.27 -21.05 1.31
N THR A 84 5.15 -22.18 0.63
CA THR A 84 5.52 -23.54 1.08
C THR A 84 6.51 -24.10 0.07
N PRO A 85 7.37 -25.07 0.46
CA PRO A 85 8.32 -25.67 -0.48
C PRO A 85 7.64 -26.35 -1.68
N ASP A 86 6.38 -26.78 -1.51
CA ASP A 86 5.60 -27.46 -2.54
C ASP A 86 4.78 -26.50 -3.43
N LEU A 87 4.82 -25.18 -3.19
CA LEU A 87 4.03 -24.20 -3.93
C LEU A 87 4.51 -24.12 -5.38
N LEU A 88 3.63 -24.43 -6.34
CA LEU A 88 3.94 -24.36 -7.76
C LEU A 88 3.59 -22.97 -8.32
N PRO A 89 4.30 -22.49 -9.37
CA PRO A 89 3.93 -21.24 -10.04
C PRO A 89 2.48 -21.22 -10.56
N ALA A 90 1.97 -22.40 -10.96
CA ALA A 90 0.59 -22.58 -11.40
C ALA A 90 -0.44 -22.27 -10.30
N ASP A 91 -0.10 -22.44 -9.03
CA ASP A 91 -0.99 -22.11 -7.90
C ASP A 91 -1.18 -20.59 -7.71
N ILE A 92 -0.26 -19.78 -8.25
CA ILE A 92 -0.29 -18.31 -8.17
C ILE A 92 -0.86 -17.69 -9.44
N ILE A 93 -0.39 -18.15 -10.61
CA ILE A 93 -0.77 -17.60 -11.91
C ILE A 93 -2.14 -18.17 -12.36
N GLY A 94 -2.51 -19.35 -11.87
CA GLY A 94 -3.65 -20.13 -12.33
C GLY A 94 -3.26 -21.12 -13.43
N THR A 95 -4.11 -22.12 -13.65
CA THR A 95 -3.92 -23.12 -14.72
C THR A 95 -4.74 -22.73 -15.95
N TYR A 96 -4.15 -22.81 -17.13
CA TYR A 96 -4.87 -22.67 -18.39
C TYR A 96 -5.58 -24.00 -18.70
N MET A 97 -6.90 -24.03 -18.55
CA MET A 97 -7.72 -25.13 -19.06
C MET A 97 -8.09 -24.80 -20.50
N PHE A 98 -7.57 -25.58 -21.44
CA PHE A 98 -8.03 -25.59 -22.82
C PHE A 98 -9.11 -26.68 -22.93
N ASP A 99 -10.31 -26.31 -23.34
CA ASP A 99 -11.40 -27.24 -23.69
C ASP A 99 -11.14 -27.85 -25.08
#